data_AF-A0A7J6J069-F1
#
_entry.id   AF-A0A7J6J069-F1
#
_cell.length_a   1.000
_cell.length_b   1.000
_cell.length_c   1.000
_cell.angle_alpha   90.00
_cell.angle_beta   90.00
_cell.angle_gamma   90.00
#
_symmetry.space_group_name_H-M   'P 1'
#
loop_
_entity.id
_entity.type
_entity.pdbx_description
1 polymer ?
#
loop_
_entity_poly.entity_id
_entity_poly.type
_entity_poly.pdbx_seq_one_letter_code
_entity_poly.pdbx_strand_id
1 'polypeptide(L)'
;MFFFYMWKYAGFPIHELFFLFEGYAEGYHGYTLDELTNFNATGQCVYFVTLLFLQWGNILAVRNRRLSIVQADPITKERRNPWLIASAIISLAIAIFVTEVPGIQKLFGTASVPIEFWLIPVPLALGILFMDEIRKLAVGLFPRGPIARVAW
;
A
#
# COMPACT_ATOMS: atom_id res chain seq x y z
N MET A 1 -6.79 -3.95 0.60
CA MET A 1 -6.73 -4.62 -0.72
C MET A 1 -6.88 -6.13 -0.64
N PHE A 2 -6.43 -6.79 0.42
CA PHE A 2 -6.70 -8.22 0.68
C PHE A 2 -8.18 -8.62 0.44
N PHE A 3 -9.12 -7.99 1.16
CA PHE A 3 -10.54 -8.30 1.03
C PHE A 3 -11.12 -8.03 -0.37
N PHE A 4 -10.58 -7.02 -1.07
CA PHE A 4 -11.00 -6.72 -2.44
C PHE A 4 -10.51 -7.81 -3.41
N TYR A 5 -9.30 -8.33 -3.21
CA TYR A 5 -8.79 -9.50 -3.95
C TYR A 5 -9.64 -10.74 -3.68
N MET A 6 -9.89 -11.06 -2.41
CA MET A 6 -10.67 -12.24 -2.03
C MET A 6 -12.10 -12.20 -2.59
N TRP A 7 -12.73 -11.02 -2.56
CA TRP A 7 -14.05 -10.84 -3.15
C TRP A 7 -14.04 -10.97 -4.69
N LYS A 8 -13.03 -10.40 -5.37
CA LYS A 8 -12.95 -10.42 -6.84
C LYS A 8 -12.54 -11.77 -7.42
N TYR A 9 -11.61 -12.48 -6.79
CA TYR A 9 -11.02 -13.71 -7.34
C TYR A 9 -11.54 -14.99 -6.68
N ALA A 10 -11.75 -14.98 -5.37
CA ALA A 10 -12.27 -16.14 -4.65
C ALA A 10 -13.80 -16.08 -4.46
N GLY A 11 -14.44 -14.94 -4.78
CA GLY A 11 -15.89 -14.75 -4.63
C GLY A 11 -16.38 -14.62 -3.19
N PHE A 12 -15.46 -14.61 -2.22
CA PHE A 12 -15.82 -14.60 -0.81
C PHE A 12 -16.31 -13.22 -0.38
N PRO A 13 -17.52 -13.10 0.17
CA PRO A 13 -17.99 -11.82 0.68
C PRO A 13 -17.19 -11.45 1.93
N ILE A 14 -16.94 -10.15 2.09
CA ILE A 14 -16.04 -9.61 3.13
C ILE A 14 -16.51 -9.98 4.54
N HIS A 15 -17.82 -9.99 4.77
CA HIS A 15 -18.40 -10.28 6.08
C HIS A 15 -18.17 -11.74 6.50
N GLU A 16 -18.20 -12.69 5.57
CA GLU A 16 -17.88 -14.08 5.87
C GLU A 16 -16.42 -14.18 6.29
N LEU A 17 -15.48 -13.67 5.49
CA LEU A 17 -14.05 -13.69 5.82
C LEU A 17 -13.71 -13.02 7.15
N PHE A 18 -14.44 -11.97 7.53
CA PHE A 18 -14.18 -11.27 8.78
C PHE A 18 -14.55 -12.09 10.03
N PHE A 19 -15.58 -12.93 9.93
CA PHE A 19 -16.03 -13.80 11.02
C PHE A 19 -15.61 -15.27 10.85
N LEU A 20 -14.92 -15.57 9.74
CA LEU A 20 -14.39 -16.89 9.46
C LEU A 20 -13.05 -17.06 10.18
N PHE A 21 -13.12 -17.47 11.44
CA PHE A 21 -11.94 -17.75 12.26
C PHE A 21 -11.36 -19.13 11.90
N GLU A 22 -11.95 -20.21 12.39
CA GLU A 22 -11.49 -21.59 12.17
C GLU A 22 -12.20 -22.28 10.99
N GLY A 23 -13.16 -21.58 10.36
CA GLY A 23 -13.97 -22.13 9.26
C GLY A 23 -13.28 -22.13 7.89
N TYR A 24 -12.05 -21.60 7.79
CA TYR A 24 -11.26 -21.63 6.57
C TYR A 24 -10.57 -23.00 6.40
N ALA A 25 -11.39 -24.04 6.25
CA ALA A 25 -10.98 -25.43 6.16
C ALA A 25 -11.34 -26.02 4.79
N GLU A 26 -10.88 -27.25 4.54
CA GLU A 26 -11.15 -27.99 3.30
C GLU A 26 -12.67 -28.04 2.99
N GLY A 27 -13.05 -27.67 1.78
CA GLY A 27 -14.46 -27.61 1.35
C GLY A 27 -15.14 -26.24 1.54
N TYR A 28 -14.46 -25.23 2.06
CA TYR A 28 -14.97 -23.86 2.09
C TYR A 28 -15.28 -23.37 0.66
N HIS A 29 -16.55 -23.08 0.38
CA HIS A 29 -17.07 -22.76 -0.97
C HIS A 29 -16.73 -23.80 -2.06
N GLY A 30 -16.45 -25.05 -1.68
CA GLY A 30 -16.14 -26.15 -2.60
C GLY A 30 -14.69 -26.18 -3.11
N TYR A 31 -13.80 -25.35 -2.54
CA TYR A 31 -12.38 -25.33 -2.89
C TYR A 31 -11.57 -26.29 -2.01
N THR A 32 -10.44 -26.76 -2.57
CA THR A 32 -9.47 -27.59 -1.85
C THR A 32 -8.61 -26.75 -0.89
N LEU A 33 -8.03 -27.38 0.13
CA LEU A 33 -7.19 -26.67 1.10
C LEU A 33 -5.97 -25.98 0.46
N ASP A 34 -5.40 -26.59 -0.58
CA ASP A 34 -4.25 -26.04 -1.31
C ASP A 34 -4.64 -24.76 -2.09
N GLU A 35 -5.83 -24.76 -2.71
CA GLU A 35 -6.37 -23.58 -3.40
C GLU A 35 -6.68 -22.46 -2.40
N LEU A 36 -7.29 -22.79 -1.26
CA LEU A 36 -7.53 -21.85 -0.16
C LEU A 36 -6.23 -21.20 0.32
N THR A 37 -5.18 -22.00 0.49
CA THR A 37 -3.87 -21.52 0.93
C THR A 37 -3.25 -20.59 -0.10
N ASN A 38 -3.38 -20.91 -1.38
CA ASN A 38 -2.90 -20.06 -2.47
C ASN A 38 -3.66 -18.72 -2.55
N PHE A 39 -4.99 -18.72 -2.39
CA PHE A 39 -5.78 -17.47 -2.33
C PHE A 39 -5.34 -16.60 -1.16
N ASN A 40 -5.12 -17.18 0.02
CA ASN A 40 -4.64 -16.43 1.17
C ASN A 40 -3.24 -15.85 0.92
N ALA A 41 -2.29 -16.66 0.44
CA ALA A 41 -0.93 -16.23 0.12
C ALA A 41 -0.93 -15.07 -0.91
N THR A 42 -1.72 -15.20 -1.97
CA THR A 42 -1.87 -14.15 -2.99
C THR A 42 -2.47 -12.88 -2.41
N GLY A 43 -3.52 -13.01 -1.58
CA GLY A 43 -4.13 -11.88 -0.89
C GLY A 43 -3.15 -11.14 0.01
N GLN A 44 -2.31 -11.86 0.77
CA GLN A 44 -1.28 -11.27 1.63
C GLN A 44 -0.24 -10.51 0.78
N CYS A 45 0.15 -11.06 -0.36
CA CYS A 45 1.09 -10.41 -1.29
C CYS A 45 0.49 -9.15 -1.93
N VAL A 46 -0.79 -9.18 -2.32
CA VAL A 46 -1.56 -8.00 -2.77
C VAL A 46 -1.56 -6.91 -1.70
N TYR A 47 -1.80 -7.28 -0.43
CA TYR A 47 -1.77 -6.33 0.68
C TYR A 47 -0.37 -5.74 0.89
N PHE A 48 0.67 -6.56 0.85
CA PHE A 48 2.06 -6.12 0.94
C PHE A 48 2.44 -5.10 -0.15
N VAL A 49 2.13 -5.40 -1.43
CA VAL A 49 2.37 -4.48 -2.55
C VAL A 49 1.60 -3.17 -2.36
N THR A 50 0.35 -3.25 -1.89
CA THR A 50 -0.45 -2.05 -1.60
C THR A 50 0.22 -1.18 -0.55
N LEU A 51 0.67 -1.76 0.56
CA LEU A 51 1.35 -1.01 1.61
C LEU A 51 2.62 -0.32 1.08
N LEU A 52 3.41 -1.00 0.24
CA LEU A 52 4.59 -0.40 -0.36
C LEU A 52 4.27 0.89 -1.12
N PHE A 53 3.25 0.89 -1.97
CA PHE A 53 2.84 2.10 -2.70
C PHE A 53 2.30 3.19 -1.77
N LEU A 54 1.52 2.84 -0.74
CA LEU A 54 1.07 3.82 0.25
C LEU A 54 2.25 4.43 1.01
N GLN A 55 3.30 3.65 1.29
CA GLN A 55 4.52 4.17 1.91
C GLN A 55 5.27 5.14 1.01
N TRP A 56 5.22 4.98 -0.32
CA TRP A 56 5.78 5.97 -1.23
C TRP A 56 5.08 7.32 -1.10
N GLY A 57 3.75 7.32 -1.04
CA GLY A 57 2.97 8.53 -0.77
C GLY A 57 3.32 9.14 0.60
N ASN A 58 3.44 8.30 1.63
CA ASN A 58 3.78 8.74 2.98
C ASN A 58 5.19 9.36 3.09
N ILE A 59 6.20 8.74 2.49
CA ILE A 59 7.59 9.23 2.49
C ILE A 59 7.68 10.61 1.82
N LEU A 60 6.94 10.81 0.72
CA LEU A 60 6.87 12.08 0.03
C LEU A 60 6.09 13.14 0.83
N ALA A 61 5.01 12.75 1.54
CA ALA A 61 4.24 13.62 2.42
C ALA A 61 5.07 14.15 3.62
N VAL A 62 5.75 13.23 4.33
CA VAL A 62 6.51 13.53 5.56
C VAL A 62 7.77 14.37 5.29
N ARG A 63 8.28 14.37 4.06
CA ARG A 63 9.49 15.10 3.66
C ARG A 63 9.44 16.59 4.04
N ASN A 64 8.28 17.23 3.93
CA ASN A 64 8.10 18.63 4.30
C ASN A 64 7.00 18.74 5.36
N ARG A 65 7.32 19.21 6.58
CA ARG A 65 6.32 19.34 7.65
C ARG A 65 5.41 20.57 7.54
N ARG A 66 5.89 21.65 6.91
CA ARG A 66 5.18 22.95 6.84
C ARG A 66 5.04 23.54 5.43
N LEU A 67 5.92 23.18 4.50
CA LEU A 67 5.91 23.70 3.13
C LEU A 67 5.20 22.70 2.21
N SER A 68 4.34 23.23 1.33
CA SER A 68 3.71 22.46 0.25
C SER A 68 4.78 21.87 -0.67
N ILE A 69 4.56 20.67 -1.21
CA ILE A 69 5.41 20.06 -2.25
C ILE A 69 5.55 20.98 -3.48
N VAL A 70 4.57 21.84 -3.77
CA VAL A 70 4.59 22.78 -4.91
C VAL A 70 5.50 23.99 -4.64
N GLN A 71 5.62 24.40 -3.37
CA GLN A 71 6.48 25.51 -2.95
C GLN A 71 7.90 25.05 -2.59
N ALA A 72 8.02 23.81 -2.11
CA ALA A 72 9.28 23.14 -1.85
C ALA A 72 9.76 22.44 -3.13
N ASP A 73 10.23 23.25 -4.06
CA ASP A 73 10.72 22.83 -5.37
C ASP A 73 11.62 21.55 -5.29
N PRO A 74 11.16 20.42 -5.84
CA PRO A 74 11.90 19.15 -5.83
C PRO A 74 13.13 19.15 -6.74
N ILE A 75 13.25 20.14 -7.64
CA ILE A 75 14.17 20.14 -8.78
C ILE A 75 15.44 20.97 -8.48
N THR A 76 15.38 21.93 -7.54
CA THR A 76 16.51 22.78 -7.18
C THR A 76 17.58 22.03 -6.37
N LYS A 77 18.86 22.29 -6.71
CA LYS A 77 20.06 21.54 -6.31
C LYS A 77 20.26 21.40 -4.78
N GLU A 78 19.73 22.32 -3.98
CA GLU A 78 19.89 22.34 -2.52
C GLU A 78 18.95 21.38 -1.76
N ARG A 79 17.83 20.95 -2.34
CA ARG A 79 16.83 20.13 -1.63
C ARG A 79 16.64 18.74 -2.21
N ARG A 80 17.32 18.39 -3.29
CA ARG A 80 17.23 17.08 -3.95
C ARG A 80 17.72 15.97 -3.03
N ASN A 81 16.84 15.04 -2.67
CA ASN A 81 17.22 13.82 -1.94
C ASN A 81 17.18 12.62 -2.89
N PRO A 82 18.27 12.33 -3.66
CA PRO A 82 18.30 11.21 -4.57
C PRO A 82 18.18 9.86 -3.85
N TRP A 83 18.56 9.78 -2.57
CA TRP A 83 18.43 8.57 -1.75
C TRP A 83 16.98 8.17 -1.51
N LEU A 84 16.04 9.13 -1.52
CA LEU A 84 14.61 8.86 -1.37
C LEU A 84 14.04 8.15 -2.62
N ILE A 85 14.48 8.57 -3.80
CA ILE A 85 14.11 7.89 -5.05
C ILE A 85 14.81 6.53 -5.13
N ALA A 86 16.08 6.46 -4.73
CA ALA A 86 16.81 5.20 -4.68
C ALA A 86 16.16 4.18 -3.72
N SER A 87 15.75 4.60 -2.52
CA SER A 87 15.08 3.71 -1.56
C SER A 87 13.71 3.25 -2.07
N ALA A 88 12.95 4.12 -2.75
CA ALA A 88 11.72 3.73 -3.43
C ALA A 88 12.00 2.65 -4.49
N ILE A 89 12.95 2.87 -5.40
CA ILE A 89 13.30 1.89 -6.45
C ILE A 89 13.76 0.56 -5.84
N ILE A 90 14.63 0.59 -4.83
CA ILE A 90 15.11 -0.61 -4.13
C ILE A 90 13.92 -1.34 -3.48
N SER A 91 13.00 -0.62 -2.83
CA SER A 91 11.81 -1.24 -2.23
C SER A 91 10.93 -1.93 -3.28
N LEU A 92 10.75 -1.34 -4.46
CA LEU A 92 10.01 -1.95 -5.56
C LEU A 92 10.71 -3.21 -6.09
N ALA A 93 12.04 -3.13 -6.27
CA ALA A 93 12.84 -4.27 -6.71
C ALA A 93 12.73 -5.43 -5.73
N ILE A 94 12.79 -5.17 -4.42
CA ILE A 94 12.59 -6.19 -3.39
C ILE A 94 11.17 -6.76 -3.45
N ALA A 95 10.15 -5.93 -3.66
CA ALA A 95 8.78 -6.41 -3.75
C ALA A 95 8.55 -7.33 -4.95
N ILE A 96 9.07 -6.96 -6.13
CA ILE A 96 9.04 -7.82 -7.32
C ILE A 96 9.81 -9.11 -7.06
N PHE A 97 11.00 -9.02 -6.45
CA PHE A 97 11.82 -10.18 -6.12
C PHE A 97 11.09 -11.16 -5.17
N VAL A 98 10.37 -10.66 -4.17
CA VAL A 98 9.64 -11.49 -3.20
C VAL A 98 8.36 -12.09 -3.80
N THR A 99 7.72 -11.39 -4.73
CA THR A 99 6.42 -11.81 -5.29
C THR A 99 6.53 -12.65 -6.56
N GLU A 100 7.60 -12.54 -7.35
CA GLU A 100 7.71 -13.21 -8.66
C GLU A 100 8.82 -14.28 -8.74
N VAL A 101 9.72 -14.36 -7.75
CA VAL A 101 10.80 -15.37 -7.79
C VAL A 101 10.32 -16.69 -7.18
N PRO A 102 10.24 -17.79 -7.96
CA PRO A 102 9.65 -19.05 -7.50
C PRO A 102 10.42 -19.71 -6.34
N GLY A 103 11.73 -19.46 -6.23
CA GLY A 103 12.53 -19.93 -5.09
C GLY A 103 12.17 -19.22 -3.78
N ILE A 104 11.82 -17.94 -3.86
CA ILE A 104 11.42 -17.13 -2.70
C ILE A 104 9.96 -17.39 -2.35
N GLN A 105 9.10 -17.59 -3.35
CA GLN A 105 7.71 -18.02 -3.16
C GLN A 105 7.59 -19.29 -2.32
N LYS A 106 8.43 -20.30 -2.59
CA LYS A 106 8.45 -21.54 -1.79
C LYS A 106 8.98 -21.33 -0.37
N LEU A 107 9.88 -20.38 -0.15
CA LEU A 107 10.48 -20.12 1.17
C LEU A 107 9.59 -19.29 2.08
N PHE A 108 8.91 -18.27 1.53
CA PHE A 108 8.08 -17.34 2.30
C PHE A 108 6.58 -17.62 2.19
N GLY A 109 6.17 -18.62 1.38
CA GLY A 109 4.76 -18.88 1.11
C GLY A 109 4.08 -17.73 0.36
N THR A 110 4.81 -17.05 -0.53
CA THR A 110 4.28 -15.96 -1.34
C THR A 110 3.75 -16.47 -2.68
N ALA A 111 2.90 -15.68 -3.32
CA ALA A 111 2.31 -16.00 -4.61
C ALA A 111 2.38 -14.79 -5.55
N SER A 112 2.30 -15.05 -6.86
CA SER A 112 2.34 -14.01 -7.89
C SER A 112 1.13 -13.09 -7.79
N VAL A 113 1.37 -11.79 -7.87
CA VAL A 113 0.35 -10.76 -7.66
C VAL A 113 -0.20 -10.32 -9.02
N PRO A 114 -1.53 -10.34 -9.25
CA PRO A 114 -2.10 -9.88 -10.50
C PRO A 114 -1.77 -8.39 -10.75
N ILE A 115 -1.41 -8.06 -12.00
CA ILE A 115 -0.92 -6.72 -12.40
C ILE A 115 -1.89 -5.58 -12.02
N GLU A 116 -3.19 -5.86 -11.97
CA GLU A 116 -4.22 -4.90 -11.56
C GLU A 116 -3.95 -4.33 -10.16
N PHE A 117 -3.51 -5.15 -9.22
CA PHE A 117 -3.24 -4.74 -7.83
C PHE A 117 -1.91 -4.00 -7.66
N TRP A 118 -1.08 -3.94 -8.70
CA TRP A 118 0.06 -3.03 -8.74
C TRP A 118 -0.38 -1.61 -9.12
N LEU A 119 -1.45 -1.47 -9.90
CA LEU A 119 -1.93 -0.17 -10.39
C LEU A 119 -2.97 0.47 -9.46
N ILE A 120 -3.86 -0.31 -8.85
CA ILE A 120 -4.91 0.21 -7.93
C ILE A 120 -4.34 1.04 -6.75
N PRO A 121 -3.22 0.67 -6.11
CA PRO A 121 -2.66 1.45 -5.00
C PRO A 121 -2.09 2.82 -5.39
N VAL A 122 -1.74 3.03 -6.66
CA VAL A 122 -1.16 4.29 -7.15
C VAL A 122 -2.08 5.50 -6.91
N PRO A 123 -3.36 5.50 -7.33
CA PRO A 123 -4.27 6.62 -7.02
C PRO A 123 -4.53 6.78 -5.52
N LEU A 124 -4.46 5.70 -4.73
CA LEU A 124 -4.59 5.81 -3.27
C LEU A 124 -3.39 6.49 -2.63
N ALA A 125 -2.18 6.18 -3.09
CA ALA A 125 -0.96 6.86 -2.65
C ALA A 125 -0.97 8.35 -3.04
N LEU A 126 -1.49 8.68 -4.23
CA LEU A 126 -1.74 10.07 -4.63
C LEU A 126 -2.79 10.73 -3.72
N GLY A 127 -3.86 10.02 -3.35
CA GLY A 127 -4.86 10.49 -2.40
C GLY A 127 -4.27 10.88 -1.05
N ILE A 128 -3.32 10.09 -0.52
CA ILE A 128 -2.58 10.42 0.71
C ILE A 128 -1.80 11.72 0.53
N LEU A 129 -1.12 11.89 -0.60
CA LEU A 129 -0.38 13.12 -0.90
C LEU A 129 -1.29 14.33 -0.98
N PHE A 130 -2.42 14.23 -1.66
CA PHE A 130 -3.40 15.32 -1.73
C PHE A 130 -3.96 15.67 -0.36
N MET A 131 -4.29 14.68 0.46
CA MET A 131 -4.79 14.90 1.82
C MET A 131 -3.75 15.63 2.69
N ASP A 132 -2.48 15.26 2.58
CA ASP A 132 -1.41 15.91 3.32
C ASP A 132 -1.14 17.35 2.81
N GLU A 133 -1.23 17.60 1.51
CA GLU A 133 -1.16 18.95 0.94
C GLU A 133 -2.34 19.82 1.40
N ILE A 134 -3.56 19.29 1.42
CA ILE A 134 -4.74 19.98 1.98
C ILE A 134 -4.51 20.33 3.45
N ARG A 135 -3.96 19.40 4.25
CA ARG A 135 -3.62 19.65 5.65
C ARG A 135 -2.60 20.78 5.79
N LYS A 136 -1.54 20.79 4.97
CA LYS A 136 -0.52 21.85 4.98
C LYS A 136 -1.11 23.20 4.60
N LEU A 137 -1.95 23.26 3.57
CA LEU A 137 -2.65 24.47 3.16
C LEU A 137 -3.59 24.97 4.26
N ALA A 138 -4.36 24.08 4.89
CA ALA A 138 -5.28 24.45 5.97
C ALA A 138 -4.55 25.02 7.19
N VAL A 139 -3.41 24.43 7.58
CA VAL A 139 -2.57 24.93 8.69
C VAL A 139 -1.89 26.26 8.31
N GLY A 140 -1.48 26.43 7.04
CA GLY A 140 -0.91 27.68 6.54
C GLY A 140 -1.91 28.84 6.53
N LEU A 141 -3.17 28.57 6.15
CA LEU A 141 -4.24 29.56 6.13
C LEU A 141 -4.78 29.88 7.54
N PHE A 142 -4.82 28.91 8.45
CA PHE A 142 -5.37 29.07 9.80
C PHE A 142 -4.38 28.67 10.91
N PRO A 143 -3.30 29.44 11.13
CA PRO A 143 -2.21 29.08 12.05
C PRO A 143 -2.61 29.01 13.54
N ARG A 144 -3.76 29.58 13.92
CA ARG A 144 -4.31 29.52 15.30
C ARG A 144 -5.60 28.68 15.41
N GLY A 145 -6.00 28.00 14.33
CA GLY A 145 -7.24 27.21 14.29
C GLY A 145 -7.16 25.89 15.05
N PRO A 146 -8.30 25.21 15.28
CA PRO A 146 -8.34 23.90 15.93
C PRO A 146 -7.57 22.84 15.14
N ILE A 147 -7.58 22.92 13.80
CA ILE A 147 -6.82 22.04 12.91
C ILE A 147 -5.31 22.18 13.16
N ALA A 148 -4.81 23.39 13.43
CA ALA A 148 -3.40 23.62 13.76
C ALA A 148 -3.01 23.07 15.15
N ARG A 149 -3.98 22.83 16.06
CA ARG A 149 -3.72 22.19 17.36
C ARG A 149 -3.68 20.65 17.28
N VAL A 150 -4.38 20.06 16.31
CA VAL A 150 -4.45 18.60 16.11
C VAL A 150 -3.42 18.11 15.08
N ALA A 151 -3.01 18.99 14.16
CA ALA A 151 -2.03 18.67 13.13
C ALA A 151 -0.57 18.63 13.63
N TRP A 152 -0.34 18.81 14.93
CA TRP A 152 0.97 18.81 15.59
C TRP A 152 1.07 17.70 16.64
#